data_AF-A0A6I6A7S3-F1
#
_entry.id   AF-A0A6I6A7S3-F1
#
_cell.length_a   1.000
_cell.length_b   1.000
_cell.length_c   1.000
_cell.angle_alpha   90.00
_cell.angle_beta   90.00
_cell.angle_gamma   90.00
#
_symmetry.space_group_name_H-M   'P 1'
#
loop_
_entity.id
_entity.type
_entity.pdbx_description
1 polymer ?
#
loop_
_entity_poly.entity_id
_entity_poly.type
_entity_poly.pdbx_seq_one_letter_code
_entity_poly.pdbx_strand_id
1 'polypeptide(L)'
;MEARLNWPWEGMVFDIKNNDFWLDEWGTKPKNIKEAIEIARIEVEKAPTLIPLYSHRYLPERPFEAGNPVFSVYQTDIIYYGQNLWDYLVQEFGKHEERWYACESDSDFSWDECDSVYKQIPFWSDLVY
;
A
#
# COMPACT_ATOMS: atom_id res chain seq x y z
N MET A 1 8.17 6.40 -16.36
CA MET A 1 8.38 5.24 -15.48
C MET A 1 8.95 5.69 -14.14
N GLU A 2 10.04 6.47 -14.13
CA GLU A 2 10.63 7.05 -12.90
C GLU A 2 9.64 7.82 -12.03
N ALA A 3 8.79 8.68 -12.62
CA ALA A 3 7.81 9.46 -11.86
C ALA A 3 6.80 8.60 -11.06
N ARG A 4 6.52 7.36 -11.48
CA ARG A 4 5.59 6.48 -10.74
C ARG A 4 6.27 5.67 -9.64
N LEU A 5 7.58 5.45 -9.72
CA LEU A 5 8.32 4.76 -8.66
C LEU A 5 8.33 5.58 -7.37
N ASN A 6 8.46 6.89 -7.49
CA ASN A 6 8.51 7.79 -6.33
C ASN A 6 7.13 8.24 -5.83
N TRP A 7 6.05 7.96 -6.56
CA TRP A 7 4.74 8.49 -6.22
C TRP A 7 4.22 8.04 -4.83
N PRO A 8 4.40 6.78 -4.38
CA PRO A 8 4.08 6.39 -3.00
C PRO A 8 4.79 7.27 -1.96
N TRP A 9 6.09 7.52 -2.16
CA TRP A 9 6.89 8.35 -1.27
C TRP A 9 6.44 9.82 -1.31
N GLU A 10 6.21 10.38 -2.50
CA GLU A 10 5.71 11.75 -2.65
C GLU A 10 4.36 11.95 -1.95
N GLY A 11 3.48 10.96 -2.03
CA GLY A 11 2.21 10.93 -1.34
C GLY A 11 2.37 10.89 0.18
N MET A 12 3.23 10.02 0.71
CA MET A 12 3.56 10.01 2.14
C MET A 12 4.15 11.33 2.63
N VAL A 13 5.07 11.93 1.86
CA VAL A 13 5.64 13.24 2.19
C VAL A 13 4.57 14.32 2.21
N PHE A 14 3.59 14.25 1.31
CA PHE A 14 2.45 15.15 1.34
C PHE A 14 1.66 14.99 2.64
N ASP A 15 1.36 13.77 3.07
CA ASP A 15 0.58 13.52 4.28
C ASP A 15 1.36 13.84 5.56
N ILE A 16 2.68 13.63 5.59
CA ILE A 16 3.52 14.07 6.72
C ILE A 16 3.46 15.59 6.89
N LYS A 17 3.41 16.34 5.77
CA LYS A 17 3.44 17.81 5.74
C LYS A 17 2.09 18.45 6.02
N ASN A 18 1.05 17.92 5.39
CA ASN A 18 -0.25 18.59 5.31
C ASN A 18 -1.33 17.89 6.14
N ASN A 19 -1.07 16.65 6.57
CA ASN A 19 -1.97 15.85 7.38
C ASN A 19 -1.25 15.38 8.66
N ASP A 20 -1.95 14.63 9.50
CA ASP A 20 -1.43 14.12 10.77
C ASP A 20 -0.75 12.74 10.65
N PHE A 21 -0.40 12.33 9.42
CA PHE A 21 0.25 11.03 9.22
C PHE A 21 1.60 10.97 9.94
N TRP A 22 1.70 9.94 10.78
CA TRP A 22 2.87 9.55 11.53
C TRP A 22 2.63 8.17 12.15
N LEU A 23 3.61 7.27 12.06
CA LEU A 23 3.52 5.95 12.69
C LEU A 23 4.14 5.98 14.09
N ASP A 24 3.52 5.30 15.06
CA ASP A 24 4.00 5.26 16.44
C ASP A 24 5.39 4.59 16.54
N GLU A 25 5.67 3.64 15.66
CA GLU A 25 6.95 2.94 15.53
C GLU A 25 8.09 3.89 15.13
N TRP A 26 7.79 5.04 14.53
CA TRP A 26 8.76 6.08 14.18
C TRP A 26 9.09 6.99 15.38
N GLY A 27 8.44 6.78 16.53
CA GLY A 27 8.61 7.58 17.73
C GLY A 27 7.80 8.87 17.69
N THR A 28 8.22 9.90 18.44
CA THR A 28 7.51 11.18 18.47
C THR A 28 7.81 12.03 17.22
N LYS A 29 6.77 12.47 16.49
CA LYS A 29 6.90 13.35 15.33
C LYS A 29 7.66 14.64 15.69
N PRO A 30 8.82 14.90 15.07
CA PRO A 30 9.54 16.15 15.27
C PRO A 30 8.73 17.36 14.80
N LYS A 31 8.90 18.51 15.46
CA LYS A 31 8.31 19.79 15.01
C LYS A 31 8.94 20.28 13.71
N ASN A 32 10.19 19.91 13.45
CA ASN A 32 10.88 20.25 12.20
C ASN A 32 10.46 19.28 11.11
N ILE A 33 9.75 19.79 10.10
CA ILE A 33 9.22 18.96 9.01
C ILE A 33 10.31 18.24 8.20
N LYS A 34 11.50 18.84 8.06
CA LYS A 34 12.62 18.20 7.35
C LYS A 34 13.16 17.00 8.12
N GLU A 35 13.19 17.10 9.44
CA GLU A 35 13.60 16.02 10.33
C GLU A 35 12.57 14.90 10.33
N ALA A 36 11.28 15.24 10.39
CA ALA A 36 10.19 14.27 10.28
C ALA A 36 10.25 13.47 8.96
N ILE A 37 10.47 14.17 7.83
CA ILE A 37 10.63 13.51 6.52
C ILE A 37 11.85 12.61 6.47
N GLU A 38 12.97 13.02 7.08
CA GLU A 38 14.19 12.21 7.08
C GLU A 38 14.03 10.91 7.89
N ILE A 39 13.36 10.98 9.06
CA ILE A 39 13.02 9.79 9.84
C ILE A 39 12.12 8.86 9.03
N ALA A 40 11.04 9.39 8.47
CA ALA A 40 10.12 8.61 7.65
C ALA A 40 10.83 7.97 6.45
N ARG A 41 11.74 8.69 5.80
CA ARG A 41 12.53 8.17 4.66
C ARG A 41 13.34 6.94 5.07
N ILE A 42 14.06 7.03 6.19
CA ILE A 42 14.91 5.93 6.70
C ILE A 42 14.07 4.68 6.98
N GLU A 43 12.85 4.84 7.52
CA GLU A 43 11.97 3.71 7.82
C GLU A 43 11.33 3.13 6.55
N VAL A 44 10.82 3.97 5.64
CA VAL A 44 10.23 3.56 4.37
C VAL A 44 11.25 2.83 3.47
N GLU A 45 12.53 3.24 3.49
CA GLU A 45 13.60 2.60 2.72
C GLU A 45 13.88 1.14 3.12
N LYS A 46 13.42 0.70 4.30
CA LYS A 46 13.52 -0.71 4.73
C LYS A 46 12.46 -1.59 4.06
N ALA A 47 11.35 -0.99 3.60
CA ALA A 47 10.25 -1.69 2.98
C ALA A 47 10.63 -2.28 1.61
N PRO A 48 9.87 -3.26 1.10
CA PRO A 48 9.98 -3.67 -0.30
C PRO A 48 9.69 -2.51 -1.26
N THR A 49 10.49 -2.34 -2.31
CA THR A 49 10.19 -1.35 -3.37
C THR A 49 8.84 -1.67 -4.02
N LEU A 50 8.02 -0.65 -4.23
CA LEU A 50 6.76 -0.80 -4.98
C LEU A 50 6.99 -0.63 -6.47
N ILE A 51 6.79 -1.71 -7.23
CA ILE A 51 6.90 -1.74 -8.68
C ILE A 51 5.60 -1.20 -9.28
N PRO A 52 5.62 -0.09 -10.03
CA PRO A 52 4.41 0.49 -10.59
C PRO A 52 3.84 -0.41 -11.68
N LEU A 53 2.55 -0.72 -11.55
CA LEU A 53 1.75 -1.40 -12.57
C LEU A 53 1.01 -0.33 -13.38
N TYR A 54 -0.32 -0.35 -13.35
CA TYR A 54 -1.20 0.62 -14.00
C TYR A 54 -1.81 1.59 -12.98
N SER A 55 -2.06 2.85 -13.38
CA SER A 55 -2.64 3.87 -12.50
C SER A 55 -1.84 4.01 -11.18
N HIS A 56 -2.51 3.91 -10.04
CA HIS A 56 -1.96 3.94 -8.67
C HIS A 56 -1.86 2.52 -8.07
N ARG A 57 -1.54 1.52 -8.92
CA ARG A 57 -1.38 0.11 -8.52
C ARG A 57 0.08 -0.29 -8.48
N TYR A 58 0.44 -1.06 -7.47
CA TYR A 58 1.83 -1.45 -7.22
C TYR A 58 1.96 -2.90 -6.78
N LEU A 59 3.01 -3.57 -7.25
CA LEU A 59 3.43 -4.88 -6.77
C LEU A 59 4.69 -4.73 -5.92
N PRO A 60 4.76 -5.29 -4.71
CA PRO A 60 5.99 -5.25 -3.94
C PRO A 60 7.06 -6.13 -4.58
N GLU A 61 8.27 -5.61 -4.66
CA GLU A 61 9.45 -6.31 -5.18
C GLU A 61 9.78 -7.56 -4.35
N ARG A 62 9.55 -7.49 -3.03
CA ARG A 62 9.84 -8.56 -2.07
C ARG A 62 8.57 -8.98 -1.31
N PRO A 63 8.47 -10.27 -0.96
CA PRO A 63 9.43 -11.36 -1.22
C PRO A 63 9.47 -11.78 -2.71
N PHE A 64 10.58 -12.37 -3.17
CA PHE A 64 10.77 -12.79 -4.56
C PHE A 64 10.05 -14.11 -4.88
N GLU A 65 8.74 -14.15 -4.64
CA GLU A 65 7.91 -15.32 -4.82
C GLU A 65 6.50 -14.95 -5.31
N ALA A 66 5.76 -15.94 -5.78
CA ALA A 66 4.39 -15.73 -6.24
C ALA A 66 3.44 -15.42 -5.06
N GLY A 67 2.27 -14.87 -5.37
CA GLY A 67 1.23 -14.60 -4.38
C GLY A 67 1.45 -13.32 -3.57
N ASN A 68 2.34 -12.42 -3.99
CA ASN A 68 2.40 -11.08 -3.42
C ASN A 68 1.15 -10.29 -3.81
N PRO A 69 0.52 -9.56 -2.87
CA PRO A 69 -0.65 -8.77 -3.16
C PRO A 69 -0.31 -7.57 -4.04
N VAL A 70 -1.31 -7.07 -4.76
CA VAL A 70 -1.24 -5.80 -5.46
C VAL A 70 -1.88 -4.74 -4.58
N PHE A 71 -1.13 -3.68 -4.30
CA PHE A 71 -1.61 -2.53 -3.54
C PHE A 71 -2.19 -1.47 -4.45
N SER A 72 -3.28 -0.85 -4.02
CA SER A 72 -3.66 0.49 -4.43
C SER A 72 -2.99 1.47 -3.48
N VAL A 73 -2.23 2.45 -3.99
CA VAL A 73 -1.56 3.44 -3.14
C VAL A 73 -1.89 4.84 -3.63
N TYR A 74 -2.67 5.58 -2.84
CA TYR A 74 -2.95 6.98 -3.07
C TYR A 74 -2.61 7.78 -1.82
N GLN A 75 -1.38 8.32 -1.78
CA GLN A 75 -0.82 8.89 -0.56
C GLN A 75 -0.73 7.82 0.55
N THR A 76 -1.17 8.08 1.77
CA THR A 76 -1.24 7.06 2.83
C THR A 76 -2.53 6.24 2.80
N ASP A 77 -3.41 6.46 1.81
CA ASP A 77 -4.58 5.62 1.55
C ASP A 77 -4.16 4.38 0.76
N ILE A 78 -3.99 3.27 1.49
CA ILE A 78 -3.46 2.02 0.96
C ILE A 78 -4.47 0.91 1.21
N ILE A 79 -4.84 0.21 0.14
CA ILE A 79 -5.70 -0.98 0.23
C ILE A 79 -5.11 -2.13 -0.57
N TYR A 80 -5.52 -3.36 -0.24
CA TYR A 80 -5.36 -4.47 -1.17
C TYR A 80 -6.29 -4.29 -2.35
N TYR A 81 -5.72 -4.34 -3.54
CA TYR A 81 -6.46 -4.29 -4.78
C TYR A 81 -6.47 -5.64 -5.51
N GLY A 82 -5.60 -6.56 -5.13
CA GLY A 82 -5.66 -7.94 -5.61
C GLY A 82 -4.83 -8.84 -4.70
N GLN A 83 -5.33 -10.05 -4.46
CA GLN A 83 -4.65 -11.07 -3.64
C GLN A 83 -3.32 -11.48 -4.25
N ASN A 84 -3.22 -11.39 -5.58
CA ASN A 84 -2.00 -11.62 -6.34
C ASN A 84 -2.10 -10.93 -7.70
N LEU A 85 -1.03 -11.01 -8.49
CA LEU A 85 -0.97 -10.39 -9.82
C LEU A 85 -2.06 -10.89 -10.77
N TRP A 86 -2.44 -12.17 -10.70
CA TRP A 86 -3.50 -12.72 -11.56
C TRP A 86 -4.87 -12.16 -11.18
N ASP A 87 -5.19 -12.17 -9.89
CA ASP A 87 -6.43 -11.60 -9.35
C ASP A 87 -6.56 -10.10 -9.72
N TYR A 88 -5.49 -9.33 -9.54
CA TYR A 88 -5.42 -7.94 -10.01
C TYR A 88 -5.75 -7.78 -11.50
N LEU A 89 -5.16 -8.60 -12.38
CA LEU A 89 -5.41 -8.48 -13.82
C LEU A 89 -6.88 -8.77 -14.16
N VAL A 90 -7.47 -9.74 -13.47
CA VAL A 90 -8.90 -10.06 -13.62
C VAL A 90 -9.77 -8.91 -13.13
N GLN A 91 -9.44 -8.27 -12.00
CA GLN A 91 -10.21 -7.14 -11.47
C GLN A 91 -10.07 -5.87 -12.32
N GLU A 92 -8.86 -5.55 -12.77
CA GLU A 92 -8.56 -4.32 -13.50
C GLU A 92 -9.06 -4.37 -14.95
N PHE A 93 -8.93 -5.53 -15.61
CA PHE A 93 -9.15 -5.67 -17.05
C PHE A 93 -10.22 -6.70 -17.43
N GLY A 94 -10.73 -7.46 -16.46
CA GLY A 94 -11.84 -8.38 -16.68
C GLY A 94 -13.17 -7.67 -16.92
N LYS A 95 -14.11 -8.38 -17.53
CA LYS A 95 -15.49 -7.93 -17.67
C LYS A 95 -16.30 -8.48 -16.51
N HIS A 96 -16.57 -7.63 -15.53
CA HIS A 96 -17.44 -7.96 -14.40
C HIS A 96 -18.59 -6.96 -14.35
N GLU A 97 -19.78 -7.42 -13.96
CA GLU A 97 -20.95 -6.54 -13.80
C GLU A 97 -20.77 -5.59 -12.60
N GLU A 98 -20.02 -6.02 -11.58
CA GLU A 98 -19.61 -5.25 -10.40
C GLU A 98 -18.13 -5.54 -10.09
N ARG A 99 -17.36 -4.53 -9.65
CA ARG A 99 -15.96 -4.76 -9.22
C ARG A 99 -15.97 -5.53 -7.91
N TRP A 100 -15.24 -6.64 -7.87
CA TRP A 100 -15.11 -7.46 -6.68
C TRP A 100 -13.89 -7.03 -5.89
N TYR A 101 -14.08 -6.26 -4.82
CA TYR A 101 -13.09 -6.28 -3.74
C TYR A 101 -13.39 -7.53 -2.93
N ALA A 102 -12.47 -8.49 -2.90
CA ALA A 102 -12.69 -9.80 -2.28
C ALA A 102 -13.11 -9.74 -0.79
N CYS A 103 -13.03 -8.56 -0.16
CA CYS A 103 -13.46 -8.28 1.21
C CYS A 103 -14.73 -7.42 1.35
N GLU A 104 -15.23 -6.77 0.29
CA GLU A 104 -16.39 -5.86 0.42
C GLU A 104 -17.74 -6.55 0.17
N SER A 105 -17.78 -7.69 -0.53
CA SER A 105 -19.06 -8.30 -0.95
C SER A 105 -19.63 -9.34 0.02
N ASP A 106 -18.81 -9.96 0.86
CA ASP A 106 -19.28 -10.92 1.86
C ASP A 106 -19.38 -10.24 3.22
N SER A 107 -20.58 -9.71 3.52
CA SER A 107 -20.94 -9.02 4.77
C SER A 107 -20.80 -9.88 6.04
N ASP A 108 -20.40 -11.13 5.89
CA ASP A 108 -20.26 -12.11 6.96
C ASP A 108 -18.82 -12.20 7.50
N PHE A 109 -17.84 -11.59 6.82
CA PHE A 109 -16.44 -11.56 7.27
C PHE A 109 -16.07 -10.26 7.98
N SER A 110 -15.34 -10.39 9.08
CA SER A 110 -14.64 -9.29 9.71
C SER A 110 -13.44 -8.84 8.87
N TRP A 111 -12.99 -7.60 9.06
CA TRP A 111 -11.78 -7.09 8.41
C TRP A 111 -10.55 -7.95 8.72
N ASP A 112 -10.44 -8.50 9.93
CA ASP A 112 -9.34 -9.40 10.30
C ASP A 112 -9.36 -10.71 9.49
N GLU A 113 -10.55 -11.25 9.22
CA GLU A 113 -10.70 -12.43 8.37
C GLU A 113 -10.35 -12.11 6.91
N CYS A 114 -10.75 -10.93 6.43
CA CYS A 114 -10.41 -10.41 5.12
C CYS A 114 -8.91 -10.12 4.96
N ASP A 115 -8.22 -9.60 5.97
CA ASP A 115 -6.78 -9.36 5.91
C ASP A 115 -5.99 -10.69 5.92
N SER A 116 -6.50 -11.71 6.61
CA SER A 116 -5.82 -13.01 6.76
C SER A 116 -5.57 -13.77 5.45
N VAL A 117 -6.33 -13.47 4.39
CA VAL A 117 -6.11 -14.10 3.08
C VAL A 117 -4.97 -13.45 2.30
N TYR A 118 -4.58 -12.23 2.67
CA TYR A 118 -3.48 -11.53 2.03
C TYR A 118 -2.16 -11.90 2.68
N LYS A 119 -1.18 -12.06 1.81
CA LYS A 119 0.18 -12.21 2.25
C LYS A 119 0.70 -10.88 2.77
N GLN A 120 1.16 -10.92 4.01
CA GLN A 120 1.69 -9.75 4.70
C GLN A 120 3.02 -9.30 4.10
N ILE A 121 3.08 -8.02 3.73
CA ILE A 121 4.26 -7.38 3.17
C ILE A 121 4.76 -6.37 4.21
N PRO A 122 6.01 -6.52 4.71
CA PRO A 122 6.54 -5.63 5.74
C PRO A 122 6.33 -4.17 5.36
N PHE A 123 5.90 -3.36 6.33
CA PHE A 123 5.57 -1.95 6.19
C PHE A 123 4.31 -1.64 5.38
N TRP A 124 4.14 -2.21 4.20
CA TRP A 124 2.99 -1.87 3.33
C TRP A 124 1.67 -2.43 3.82
N SER A 125 1.67 -3.65 4.35
CA SER A 125 0.46 -4.25 4.91
C SER A 125 0.02 -3.57 6.22
N ASP A 126 0.97 -3.06 7.00
CA ASP A 126 0.68 -2.34 8.26
C ASP A 126 -0.06 -1.01 8.02
N LEU A 127 -0.07 -0.52 6.78
CA LEU A 127 -0.74 0.71 6.35
C LEU A 127 -2.09 0.47 5.68
N VAL A 128 -2.50 -0.79 5.52
CA VAL A 128 -3.79 -1.13 4.92
C VAL A 128 -4.92 -0.88 5.92
N TYR A 129 -5.98 -0.20 5.50
CA TYR A 129 -7.18 0.05 6.29
C TYR A 129 -8.47 0.02 5.45
#